data_AF-A0A2V4UZ80-F1
#
_entry.id   AF-A0A2V4UZ80-F1
#
_cell.length_a   1.000
_cell.length_b   1.000
_cell.length_c   1.000
_cell.angle_alpha   90.00
_cell.angle_beta   90.00
_cell.angle_gamma   90.00
#
_symmetry.space_group_name_H-M   'P 1'
#
loop_
_entity.id
_entity.type
_entity.pdbx_description
1 polymer ?
#
loop_
_entity_poly.entity_id
_entity_poly.type
_entity_poly.pdbx_seq_one_letter_code
_entity_poly.pdbx_strand_id
1 'polypeptide(L)' 'MQPYFYSVSEFIAMGKHGVFVWSCWAITVGAMLIFIAYSRRQRQALIKQLTIQQARQAQRTTKATPSATKHSR' A
#
# COMPACT_ATOMS: atom_id res chain seq x y z
N MET A 1 -47.72 12.16 -19.07
CA MET A 1 -46.81 11.66 -18.02
C MET A 1 -45.42 12.16 -18.35
N GLN A 2 -44.88 13.10 -17.57
CA GLN A 2 -43.57 13.70 -17.82
C GLN A 2 -42.50 12.91 -17.06
N PRO A 3 -41.41 12.45 -17.70
CA PRO A 3 -40.35 11.71 -17.01
C PRO A 3 -39.60 12.63 -16.04
N TYR A 4 -39.55 12.23 -14.76
CA TYR A 4 -39.14 13.03 -13.61
C TYR A 4 -37.62 13.28 -13.49
N PHE A 5 -36.79 12.79 -14.41
CA PHE A 5 -35.35 12.92 -14.30
C PHE A 5 -34.73 13.33 -15.64
N TYR A 6 -34.45 14.63 -15.79
CA TYR A 6 -33.66 15.18 -16.88
C TYR A 6 -32.21 15.33 -16.42
N SER A 7 -31.39 14.32 -16.69
CA SER A 7 -29.92 14.36 -16.64
C SER A 7 -29.24 14.08 -15.29
N VAL A 8 -28.19 13.25 -15.33
CA VAL A 8 -27.22 12.97 -14.26
C VAL A 8 -26.61 14.26 -13.68
N SER A 9 -26.60 15.35 -14.46
CA SER A 9 -26.16 16.67 -14.03
C SER A 9 -27.04 17.28 -12.93
N GLU A 10 -28.37 17.09 -12.95
CA GLU A 10 -29.25 17.54 -11.85
C GLU A 10 -29.04 16.68 -10.59
N PHE A 11 -28.66 15.42 -10.73
CA PHE A 11 -28.32 14.54 -9.60
C PHE A 11 -27.03 14.98 -8.89
N ILE A 12 -26.05 15.48 -9.66
CA ILE A 12 -24.81 16.07 -9.13
C ILE A 12 -25.05 17.52 -8.65
N ALA A 13 -25.95 18.26 -9.30
CA ALA A 13 -26.27 19.67 -9.02
C ALA A 13 -27.47 19.85 -8.06
N MET A 14 -28.01 18.79 -7.45
CA MET A 14 -29.10 18.86 -6.48
C MET A 14 -28.57 19.45 -5.16
N GLY A 15 -28.40 20.77 -5.15
CA GLY A 15 -27.51 21.49 -4.23
C GLY A 15 -27.63 21.11 -2.75
N LYS A 16 -28.85 20.91 -2.23
CA LYS A 16 -29.08 20.67 -0.79
C LYS A 16 -28.86 19.22 -0.33
N HIS A 17 -28.88 18.23 -1.23
CA HIS A 17 -28.70 16.81 -0.90
C HIS A 17 -27.39 16.22 -1.42
N GLY A 18 -26.79 16.82 -2.45
CA GLY A 18 -25.51 16.35 -3.01
C GLY A 18 -24.36 16.35 -1.99
N VAL A 19 -24.29 17.35 -1.10
CA VAL A 19 -23.23 17.45 -0.08
C VAL A 19 -23.15 16.19 0.79
N PHE A 20 -24.28 15.59 1.17
CA PHE A 20 -24.31 14.37 1.98
C PHE A 20 -23.78 13.16 1.23
N VAL A 21 -24.23 12.96 -0.02
CA VAL A 21 -23.81 11.83 -0.86
C VAL A 21 -22.32 11.91 -1.17
N TRP A 22 -21.85 13.09 -1.59
CA TRP A 22 -20.44 13.31 -1.87
C TRP A 22 -19.57 13.22 -0.62
N SER A 23 -20.05 13.65 0.55
CA SER A 23 -19.32 13.48 1.81
C SER A 23 -19.17 12.01 2.19
N CYS A 24 -20.25 11.21 2.11
CA CYS A 24 -20.16 9.77 2.34
C CYS A 24 -19.21 9.11 1.36
N TRP A 25 -19.31 9.44 0.07
CA TRP A 25 -18.38 8.92 -0.95
C TRP A 25 -16.94 9.33 -0.70
N ALA A 26 -16.69 10.59 -0.35
CA ALA A 26 -15.36 11.10 -0.04
C ALA A 26 -14.76 10.42 1.20
N ILE A 27 -15.57 10.20 2.24
CA ILE A 27 -15.13 9.48 3.45
C ILE A 27 -14.81 8.03 3.11
N THR A 28 -15.68 7.32 2.37
CA THR A 28 -15.45 5.92 2.02
C THR A 28 -14.22 5.76 1.12
N VAL A 29 -14.10 6.56 0.07
CA VAL A 29 -12.94 6.54 -0.83
C VAL A 29 -11.68 6.95 -0.09
N GLY A 30 -11.76 7.98 0.75
CA GLY A 30 -10.65 8.43 1.60
C GLY A 30 -10.17 7.33 2.54
N ALA A 31 -11.09 6.67 3.25
CA ALA A 31 -10.77 5.54 4.12
C ALA A 31 -10.13 4.38 3.34
N MET A 32 -10.66 4.05 2.16
CA MET A 32 -10.10 3.00 1.31
C MET A 32 -8.69 3.35 0.84
N LEU A 33 -8.45 4.59 0.41
CA LEU A 33 -7.12 5.07 0.01
C LEU A 33 -6.14 5.05 1.19
N ILE A 34 -6.56 5.48 2.37
CA ILE A 34 -5.75 5.43 3.60
C ILE A 34 -5.39 3.98 3.92
N PHE A 35 -6.36 3.06 3.85
CA PHE A 35 -6.12 1.64 4.12
C PHE A 35 -5.14 1.02 3.13
N ILE A 36 -5.30 1.31 1.83
CA ILE A 36 -4.37 0.86 0.78
C ILE A 36 -2.98 1.44 1.02
N ALA A 37 -2.87 2.73 1.32
CA ALA A 37 -1.60 3.38 1.59
C ALA A 37 -0.91 2.78 2.82
N TYR A 38 -1.67 2.52 3.88
CA TYR A 38 -1.19 1.87 5.10
C TYR A 38 -0.67 0.46 4.81
N SER A 39 -1.47 -0.36 4.13
CA SER A 39 -1.10 -1.72 3.73
C SER A 39 0.18 -1.74 2.88
N ARG A 40 0.29 -0.82 1.91
CA ARG A 40 1.49 -0.69 1.08
C ARG A 40 2.71 -0.30 1.92
N ARG A 41 2.58 0.67 2.82
CA ARG A 41 3.68 1.09 3.71
C ARG A 41 4.15 -0.05 4.60
N GLN A 42 3.23 -0.80 5.18
CA GLN A 42 3.53 -1.96 6.02
C GLN A 42 4.29 -3.03 5.23
N ARG A 43 3.82 -3.38 4.03
CA ARG A 43 4.51 -4.35 3.15
C ARG A 43 5.92 -3.90 2.78
N GLN A 44 6.11 -2.63 2.45
CA GLN A 44 7.44 -2.10 2.12
C GLN A 44 8.39 -2.11 3.31
N ALA A 45 7.89 -1.82 4.52
CA ALA A 45 8.68 -1.88 5.75
C ALA A 45 9.15 -3.32 6.03
N LEU A 46 8.28 -4.32 5.89
CA LEU A 46 8.63 -5.72 6.06
C LEU A 46 9.69 -6.18 5.04
N ILE A 47 9.52 -5.85 3.76
CA ILE A 47 10.47 -6.22 2.71
C ILE A 47 11.86 -5.63 3.01
N LYS A 48 11.93 -4.34 3.38
CA LYS A 48 13.21 -3.69 3.74
C LYS A 48 13.93 -4.43 4.87
N GLN A 49 13.20 -4.83 5.91
CA GLN A 49 13.79 -5.58 7.03
C GLN A 49 14.35 -6.93 6.57
N LEU A 50 13.59 -7.67 5.75
CA LEU A 50 14.04 -8.95 5.21
C LEU A 50 15.28 -8.80 4.32
N THR A 51 15.30 -7.80 3.42
CA THR A 51 16.46 -7.56 2.54
C THR A 51 17.74 -7.26 3.33
N ILE A 52 17.64 -6.44 4.39
CA ILE A 52 18.78 -6.12 5.26
C ILE A 52 19.27 -7.38 6.00
N GLN A 53 18.35 -8.22 6.49
CA GLN A 53 18.72 -9.47 7.17
C GLN A 53 19.38 -10.47 6.22
N GLN A 54 18.83 -10.64 5.01
CA GLN A 54 19.41 -11.50 3.97
C GLN A 54 20.82 -11.05 3.57
N ALA A 55 21.03 -9.75 3.36
CA ALA A 55 22.36 -9.21 3.05
C ALA A 55 23.38 -9.52 4.17
N ARG A 56 22.96 -9.41 5.44
CA ARG A 56 23.82 -9.76 6.60
C ARG A 56 24.12 -11.26 6.68
N GLN A 57 23.16 -12.12 6.33
CA GLN A 57 23.36 -13.58 6.32
C GLN A 57 24.29 -14.03 5.18
N ALA A 58 24.18 -13.43 3.98
CA ALA A 58 25.07 -13.70 2.85
C ALA A 58 26.53 -13.31 3.14
N GLN A 59 26.74 -12.21 3.88
CA GLN A 59 28.09 -11.81 4.31
C GLN A 59 28.68 -12.75 5.37
N ARG A 60 27.86 -13.33 6.25
CA ARG A 60 28.31 -14.29 7.26
C ARG A 60 28.70 -15.65 6.66
N THR A 61 27.95 -16.14 5.68
CA THR A 61 28.27 -17.39 4.97
C THR A 61 29.55 -17.28 4.14
N THR A 62 29.81 -16.12 3.53
CA THR A 62 31.05 -15.90 2.78
C THR A 62 32.29 -15.79 3.69
N LYS A 63 32.16 -15.23 4.90
CA LYS A 63 33.26 -15.16 5.89
C LYS A 63 33.48 -16.47 6.67
N ALA A 64 32.51 -17.39 6.66
CA ALA A 64 32.58 -18.68 7.34
C ALA A 64 33.11 -19.83 6.46
N THR A 65 33.82 -19.51 5.37
CA THR A 65 34.82 -20.45 4.86
C THR A 65 36.12 -20.11 5.60
N PRO A 66 36.40 -20.75 6.75
CA PRO A 66 37.73 -20.68 7.31
C PRO A 66 38.66 -21.27 6.25
N SER A 67 39.86 -20.72 6.20
CA SER A 67 41.05 -21.22 5.56
C SER A 67 41.41 -22.66 6.00
N ALA A 68 40.54 -23.63 5.72
CA ALA A 68 40.92 -25.02 5.61
C ALA A 68 41.84 -25.13 4.39
N THR A 69 43.01 -25.72 4.59
CA THR A 69 44.09 -25.92 3.60
C THR A 69 45.20 -24.87 3.64
N LYS A 70 45.95 -24.83 4.76
CA LYS A 70 47.42 -24.81 4.65
C LYS A 70 48.09 -25.38 5.91
N HIS A 71 47.80 -26.63 6.22
CA HIS A 71 48.65 -27.45 7.08
C HIS A 71 48.88 -28.80 6.40
N SER A 72 49.75 -28.80 5.40
CA SER A 72 50.38 -30.01 4.86
C SER A 72 51.55 -29.59 3.98
N ARG A 73 52.72 -29.42 4.59
CA ARG A 73 53.96 -30.14 4.24
C ARG A 73 55.08 -29.78 5.22
#